data_AF-A0A1B8CNF7-F1
#
_entry.id   AF-A0A1B8CNF7-F1
#
_cell.length_a   1.000
_cell.length_b   1.000
_cell.length_c   1.000
_cell.angle_alpha   90.00
_cell.angle_beta   90.00
_cell.angle_gamma   90.00
#
_symmetry.space_group_name_H-M   'P 1'
#
loop_
_entity.id
_entity.type
_entity.pdbx_description
1 polymer ?
#
loop_
_entity_poly.entity_id
_entity_poly.type
_entity_poly.pdbx_seq_one_letter_code
_entity_poly.pdbx_strand_id
1 'polypeptide(L)' 'MAYSFQLSEESKERVGKLIDVSRVVIHYGFLPLVVYIGYTQSQPRPSLIRLFSPLA' A
#
# COMPACT_ATOMS: atom_id res chain seq x y z
N MET A 1 42.26 11.50 -3.67
CA MET A 1 40.93 12.10 -3.45
C MET A 1 39.90 11.21 -4.13
N ALA A 2 39.33 10.25 -3.40
CA ALA A 2 38.40 9.25 -3.93
C ALA A 2 36.96 9.71 -3.69
N TYR A 3 36.27 10.15 -4.75
CA TYR A 3 34.88 10.59 -4.75
C TYR A 3 34.08 9.64 -5.65
N SER A 4 33.81 8.39 -5.22
CA SER A 4 33.00 7.48 -6.07
C SER A 4 32.41 6.24 -5.38
N PHE A 5 32.19 6.21 -4.05
CA PHE A 5 31.61 5.00 -3.43
C PHE A 5 30.54 5.22 -2.35
N GLN A 6 30.44 6.39 -1.71
CA GLN A 6 29.45 6.62 -0.65
C GLN A 6 28.00 6.62 -1.16
N LEU A 7 27.75 7.13 -2.37
CA LEU A 7 26.39 7.20 -2.92
C LEU A 7 25.79 5.83 -3.25
N SER A 8 26.61 4.82 -3.58
CA SER A 8 26.12 3.50 -3.99
C SER A 8 25.57 2.70 -2.80
N GLU A 9 26.32 2.63 -1.70
CA GLU A 9 25.91 1.87 -0.51
C GLU A 9 24.75 2.55 0.23
N GLU A 10 24.79 3.88 0.36
CA GLU A 10 23.68 4.64 0.94
C GLU A 10 22.39 4.52 0.10
N SER A 11 22.50 4.57 -1.24
CA SER A 11 21.33 4.40 -2.11
C SER A 11 20.77 2.98 -2.03
N LYS A 12 21.62 1.95 -1.97
CA LYS A 12 21.18 0.56 -1.79
C LYS A 12 20.43 0.37 -0.47
N GLU A 13 20.95 0.93 0.62
CA GLU A 13 20.30 0.86 1.93
C GLU A 13 18.93 1.56 1.92
N ARG A 14 18.84 2.74 1.31
CA ARG A 14 17.58 3.49 1.16
C ARG A 14 16.56 2.72 0.32
N VAL A 15 16.97 2.14 -0.80
CA VAL A 15 16.09 1.33 -1.66
C VAL A 15 15.62 0.08 -0.89
N GLY A 16 16.50 -0.59 -0.15
CA GLY A 16 16.11 -1.70 0.72
C GLY A 16 15.03 -1.30 1.73
N LYS A 17 15.25 -0.19 2.45
CA LYS A 17 14.27 0.36 3.40
C LYS A 17 12.93 0.69 2.73
N LEU A 18 12.96 1.28 1.53
CA LEU A 18 11.74 1.57 0.78
C LEU A 18 11.00 0.29 0.38
N ILE A 19 11.70 -0.76 -0.05
CA ILE A 19 11.11 -2.04 -0.42
C ILE A 19 10.47 -2.71 0.80
N ASP A 20 11.12 -2.67 1.95
CA ASP A 20 10.60 -3.24 3.19
C ASP A 20 9.31 -2.54 3.64
N VAL A 21 9.30 -1.20 3.59
CA VAL A 21 8.08 -0.41 3.86
C VAL A 21 7.00 -0.70 2.82
N SER A 22 7.36 -0.77 1.53
CA SER A 22 6.44 -1.05 0.44
C SER A 22 5.73 -2.39 0.64
N ARG A 23 6.45 -3.41 1.11
CA ARG A 23 5.86 -4.73 1.42
C ARG A 23 4.74 -4.62 2.46
N VAL A 24 4.96 -3.87 3.53
CA VAL A 24 3.96 -3.65 4.59
C VAL A 24 2.78 -2.86 4.06
N VAL A 25 3.03 -1.76 3.33
CA VAL A 25 1.98 -0.91 2.77
C VAL A 25 1.11 -1.67 1.78
N ILE A 26 1.69 -2.45 0.88
CA ILE A 26 0.92 -3.24 -0.10
C ILE A 26 0.13 -4.33 0.63
N HIS A 27 0.75 -5.04 1.57
CA HIS A 27 0.09 -6.15 2.26
C HIS A 27 -1.15 -5.70 3.04
N TYR A 28 -1.04 -4.62 3.81
CA TYR A 28 -2.15 -4.12 4.61
C TYR A 28 -3.05 -3.12 3.87
N GLY A 29 -2.53 -2.43 2.85
CA GLY A 29 -3.24 -1.41 2.09
C GLY A 29 -4.06 -1.96 0.93
N PHE A 30 -3.72 -3.15 0.41
CA PHE A 30 -4.43 -3.73 -0.74
C PHE A 30 -5.94 -3.91 -0.48
N LEU A 31 -6.30 -4.55 0.64
CA LEU A 31 -7.70 -4.82 0.96
C LEU A 31 -8.51 -3.53 1.18
N PRO A 32 -8.08 -2.56 2.01
CA PRO A 32 -8.75 -1.27 2.13
C PRO A 32 -8.91 -0.52 0.80
N LEU A 33 -7.88 -0.56 -0.06
CA LEU A 33 -7.92 0.12 -1.35
C LEU A 33 -9.01 -0.45 -2.27
N VAL A 34 -9.08 -1.78 -2.38
CA VAL A 34 -10.09 -2.45 -3.21
C VAL A 34 -11.50 -2.17 -2.69
N VAL A 35 -11.71 -2.25 -1.37
CA VAL A 35 -13.01 -1.95 -0.74
C VAL A 35 -13.42 -0.50 -0.99
N TYR A 36 -12.48 0.45 -0.87
CA TYR A 36 -12.73 1.86 -1.13
C TYR A 36 -13.14 2.13 -2.59
N ILE A 37 -12.44 1.53 -3.55
CA ILE A 37 -12.78 1.64 -4.97
C ILE A 37 -14.19 1.09 -5.24
N GLY A 38 -14.53 -0.08 -4.68
CA GLY A 38 -15.88 -0.66 -4.82
C GLY A 38 -16.96 0.21 -4.19
N TYR A 39 -16.70 0.76 -2.99
CA TYR A 39 -17.63 1.65 -2.29
C TYR A 39 -17.91 2.93 -3.06
N THR A 40 -16.89 3.57 -3.63
CA THR A 40 -17.01 4.86 -4.33
C THR A 40 -17.70 4.75 -5.68
N GLN A 41 -17.53 3.63 -6.39
CA GLN A 41 -18.14 3.40 -7.70
C GLN A 41 -19.57 2.83 -7.65
N SER A 42 -20.01 2.32 -6.50
CA SER A 42 -21.36 1.74 -6.34
C SER A 42 -22.44 2.83 -6.23
N GLN A 43 -23.51 2.70 -7.01
CA GLN A 43 -24.73 3.51 -6.89
C GLN A 43 -25.95 2.61 -6.67
N PRO A 44 -26.69 2.76 -5.55
CA PRO A 44 -26.42 3.63 -4.40
C PRO A 44 -25.19 3.16 -3.60
N ARG A 45 -24.54 4.08 -2.86
CA ARG A 45 -23.40 3.74 -2.02
C ARG A 45 -23.84 2.79 -0.90
N PRO A 46 -23.24 1.59 -0.78
CA PRO A 46 -23.65 0.60 0.23
C PRO A 46 -23.30 1.08 1.64
N SER A 47 -24.03 0.67 2.67
CA SER A 47 -23.60 0.92 4.04
C SER A 47 -22.44 -0.03 4.41
N LEU A 48 -21.55 0.39 5.32
CA LEU A 48 -20.37 -0.40 5.70
C LEU A 48 -20.74 -1.81 6.21
N ILE A 49 -21.89 -1.93 6.89
CA ILE A 49 -22.40 -3.21 7.39
C ILE A 49 -22.68 -4.18 6.23
N ARG A 50 -23.17 -3.69 5.08
CA ARG A 50 -23.44 -4.53 3.90
C ARG A 50 -22.16 -5.00 3.18
N LEU A 51 -21.02 -4.34 3.39
CA LEU A 51 -19.75 -4.74 2.79
C LEU A 51 -19.13 -5.96 3.51
N PHE A 52 -19.42 -6.14 4.79
CA PHE A 52 -18.82 -7.19 5.63
C PHE A 52 -19.82 -8.24 6.11
N SER A 53 -21.12 -7.98 5.97
CA SER A 53 -22.17 -8.93 6.36
C SER A 53 -22.49 -9.88 5.19
N PRO A 54 -22.39 -11.20 5.40
CA PRO A 54 -22.85 -12.18 4.41
C PRO A 54 -24.39 -12.30 4.36
N LEU A 55 -25.13 -11.55 5.20
CA LEU A 55 -26.58 -11.61 5.36
C LEU A 55 -27.31 -10.36 4.81
N ALA A 56 -26.60 -9.52 4.06
CA ALA A 56 -27.02 -8.17 3.63
C ALA A 56 -27.40 -8.04 2.15
#